data_AF-A0A9D8NEB0-F1
#
_entry.id   AF-A0A9D8NEB0-F1
#
_cell.length_a   1.000
_cell.length_b   1.000
_cell.length_c   1.000
_cell.angle_alpha   90.00
_cell.angle_beta   90.00
_cell.angle_gamma   90.00
#
_symmetry.space_group_name_H-M   'P 1'
#
loop_
_entity.id
_entity.type
_entity.pdbx_description
1 polymer ?
#
loop_
_entity_poly.entity_id
_entity_poly.type
_entity_poly.pdbx_seq_one_letter_code
_entity_poly.pdbx_strand_id
1 'polypeptide(L)'
;TDYLLGKGVDACIKWPNDIYCGDRKICGILIEISLEGDKVADSVVGIGLNLNQKEFDPMALNPTSLSLLTGLSYSLEDELQLLLECIFNRCEVLSEPSAKAFELQEEEYLSRLYRFGEWHRYIDCRLSSDTLTPTTVAIDGEPFEGRITGLAPGGLLRIERLAEGNRKGEAIDFAFKELRYII
;
A
#
# COMPACT_ATOMS: atom_id res chain seq x y z
N THR A 1 -2.67 -1.68 -9.83
CA THR A 1 -1.32 -1.74 -10.42
C THR A 1 -1.37 -1.99 -11.92
N ASP A 2 -2.41 -2.67 -12.41
CA ASP A 2 -2.67 -3.01 -13.83
C ASP A 2 -2.39 -1.88 -14.83
N TYR A 3 -2.92 -0.67 -14.59
CA TYR A 3 -2.67 0.50 -15.43
C TYR A 3 -1.15 0.78 -15.60
N LEU A 4 -0.38 0.74 -14.52
CA LEU A 4 1.07 1.00 -14.55
C LEU A 4 1.83 -0.13 -15.25
N LEU A 5 1.41 -1.38 -15.04
CA LEU A 5 1.97 -2.53 -15.75
C LEU A 5 1.74 -2.42 -17.26
N GLY A 6 0.58 -1.93 -17.68
CA GLY A 6 0.29 -1.61 -19.09
C GLY A 6 1.19 -0.53 -19.68
N LYS A 7 1.85 0.29 -18.84
CA LYS A 7 2.88 1.26 -19.24
C LYS A 7 4.31 0.71 -19.17
N GLY A 8 4.48 -0.58 -18.88
CA GLY A 8 5.79 -1.21 -18.70
C GLY A 8 6.46 -0.83 -17.38
N VAL A 9 5.69 -0.34 -16.40
CA VAL A 9 6.20 0.05 -15.08
C VAL A 9 5.81 -1.01 -14.06
N ASP A 10 6.82 -1.63 -13.45
CA ASP A 10 6.59 -2.56 -12.35
C ASP A 10 6.15 -1.80 -11.10
N ALA A 11 5.01 -2.21 -10.54
CA ALA A 11 4.32 -1.49 -9.48
C ALA A 11 3.75 -2.46 -8.46
N CYS A 12 4.00 -2.14 -7.19
CA CYS A 12 3.56 -2.91 -6.04
C CYS A 12 2.60 -2.09 -5.18
N ILE A 13 1.70 -2.79 -4.49
CA ILE A 13 0.79 -2.21 -3.50
C ILE A 13 1.56 -2.13 -2.18
N LYS A 14 1.86 -0.93 -1.70
CA LYS A 14 2.33 -0.74 -0.33
C LYS A 14 1.11 -0.58 0.57
N TRP A 15 0.83 -1.63 1.34
CA TRP A 15 -0.33 -1.66 2.22
C TRP A 15 -0.35 -0.45 3.18
N PRO A 16 -1.54 0.12 3.43
CA PRO A 16 -2.83 -0.31 2.87
C PRO A 16 -3.19 0.36 1.54
N ASN A 17 -2.71 1.58 1.28
CA ASN A 17 -3.36 2.47 0.30
C ASN A 17 -2.42 3.14 -0.71
N ASP A 18 -1.14 2.75 -0.75
CA ASP A 18 -0.17 3.38 -1.64
C ASP A 18 0.29 2.43 -2.74
N ILE A 19 0.69 2.98 -3.89
CA ILE A 19 1.35 2.23 -4.96
C ILE A 19 2.78 2.74 -5.12
N TYR A 20 3.71 1.79 -5.21
CA TYR A 20 5.14 2.03 -5.24
C TYR A 20 5.76 1.42 -6.51
N CYS A 21 6.80 2.06 -7.04
CA CYS A 21 7.68 1.55 -8.09
C CYS A 21 9.09 1.46 -7.51
N GLY A 22 9.53 0.25 -7.17
CA GLY A 22 10.65 0.05 -6.25
C GLY A 22 10.35 0.69 -4.88
N ASP A 23 11.30 1.43 -4.32
CA ASP A 23 11.16 2.12 -3.03
C ASP A 23 10.49 3.51 -3.13
N ARG A 24 9.93 3.88 -4.31
CA ARG A 24 9.36 5.21 -4.56
C ARG A 24 7.85 5.20 -4.73
N LYS A 25 7.17 6.13 -4.06
CA LYS A 25 5.71 6.29 -4.12
C LYS A 25 5.28 6.98 -5.42
N ILE A 26 4.37 6.36 -6.18
CA ILE A 26 3.81 6.93 -7.41
C ILE A 26 2.32 7.29 -7.28
N CYS A 27 1.58 6.58 -6.43
CA CYS A 27 0.15 6.80 -6.23
C CYS A 27 -0.23 6.69 -4.76
N GLY A 28 -1.19 7.50 -4.33
CA GLY A 28 -1.88 7.36 -3.05
C GLY A 28 -3.39 7.28 -3.26
N ILE A 29 -4.05 6.41 -2.51
CA ILE A 29 -5.50 6.22 -2.55
C ILE A 29 -6.07 6.62 -1.19
N LEU A 30 -7.16 7.36 -1.19
CA LEU A 30 -7.93 7.72 -0.01
C LEU A 30 -9.36 7.24 -0.20
N ILE A 31 -9.91 6.57 0.81
CA ILE A 31 -11.29 6.10 0.80
C ILE A 31 -11.97 6.71 2.02
N GLU A 32 -13.01 7.49 1.78
CA GLU A 32 -13.86 8.08 2.81
C GLU A 32 -15.23 7.42 2.73
N ILE A 33 -15.70 6.86 3.85
CA ILE A 33 -16.95 6.09 3.91
C ILE A 33 -17.92 6.84 4.82
N SER A 34 -19.14 7.09 4.34
CA SER A 34 -20.26 7.52 5.17
C SER A 34 -21.10 6.30 5.57
N LEU A 35 -21.54 6.26 6.82
CA LEU A 35 -22.36 5.16 7.36
C LEU A 35 -23.75 5.69 7.70
N GLU A 36 -24.78 4.91 7.37
CA GLU A 36 -26.15 5.10 7.83
C GLU A 36 -26.55 3.86 8.64
N GLY A 37 -26.46 3.99 9.98
CA GLY A 37 -26.56 2.85 10.89
C GLY A 37 -25.44 1.85 10.64
N ASP A 38 -25.81 0.59 10.42
CA ASP A 38 -24.86 -0.52 10.16
C ASP A 38 -24.55 -0.72 8.67
N LYS A 39 -24.98 0.21 7.81
CA LYS A 39 -24.77 0.13 6.36
C LYS A 39 -23.87 1.25 5.86
N VAL A 40 -23.09 0.94 4.84
CA VAL A 40 -22.41 1.97 4.05
C VAL A 40 -23.46 2.73 3.26
N ALA A 41 -23.52 4.05 3.47
CA ALA A 41 -24.39 4.94 2.72
C ALA A 41 -23.70 5.35 1.41
N ASP A 42 -22.51 5.93 1.52
CA ASP A 42 -21.69 6.36 0.39
C ASP A 42 -20.21 6.06 0.65
N SER A 43 -19.43 6.02 -0.44
CA SER A 43 -17.98 5.96 -0.40
C SER A 43 -17.41 6.90 -1.46
N VAL A 44 -16.47 7.74 -1.04
CA VAL A 44 -15.72 8.64 -1.93
C VAL A 44 -14.28 8.13 -2.00
N VAL A 45 -13.84 7.79 -3.21
CA VAL A 45 -12.48 7.30 -3.47
C VAL A 45 -11.68 8.37 -4.20
N GLY A 46 -10.68 8.92 -3.53
CA GLY A 46 -9.69 9.81 -4.12
C GLY A 46 -8.45 9.02 -4.57
N ILE A 47 -8.03 9.19 -5.83
CA ILE A 47 -6.82 8.57 -6.38
C ILE A 47 -5.89 9.68 -6.86
N GLY A 48 -4.74 9.82 -6.20
CA GLY A 48 -3.68 10.75 -6.60
C GLY A 48 -2.54 10.00 -7.27
N LEU A 49 -2.46 10.08 -8.60
CA LEU A 49 -1.40 9.46 -9.41
C LEU A 49 -0.44 10.50 -9.99
N ASN A 50 0.86 10.33 -9.74
CA ASN A 50 1.89 11.19 -10.29
C ASN A 50 2.22 10.78 -11.74
N LEU A 51 1.84 11.62 -12.71
CA LEU A 51 2.10 11.41 -14.14
C LEU A 51 3.30 12.23 -14.62
N ASN A 52 3.13 13.55 -14.77
CA ASN A 52 4.11 14.42 -15.45
C ASN A 52 5.01 15.24 -14.51
N GLN A 53 4.85 15.09 -13.20
CA GLN A 53 5.63 15.82 -12.20
C GLN A 53 7.12 15.48 -12.34
N LYS A 54 7.96 16.50 -12.52
CA LYS A 54 9.44 16.36 -12.58
C LYS A 54 10.11 16.80 -11.28
N GLU A 55 9.43 17.64 -10.52
CA GLU A 55 9.88 18.16 -9.25
C GLU A 55 8.83 17.83 -8.19
N PHE A 56 9.30 17.57 -6.97
CA PHE A 56 8.46 17.24 -5.83
C PHE A 56 8.90 18.05 -4.62
N ASP A 57 7.99 18.18 -3.65
CA ASP A 57 8.32 18.74 -2.35
C ASP A 57 9.51 17.95 -1.73
N PRO A 58 10.59 18.62 -1.30
CA PRO A 58 11.70 17.97 -0.61
C PRO A 58 11.30 17.21 0.66
N MET A 59 10.15 17.54 1.26
CA MET A 59 9.60 16.85 2.43
C MET A 59 8.77 15.62 2.08
N ALA A 60 8.45 15.39 0.80
CA ALA A 60 7.74 14.20 0.36
C ALA A 60 8.63 12.96 0.49
N LEU A 61 8.07 11.87 1.03
CA LEU A 61 8.79 10.62 1.23
C LEU A 61 8.91 9.86 -0.11
N ASN A 62 10.11 9.91 -0.71
CA ASN A 62 10.53 9.17 -1.90
C ASN A 62 9.51 9.19 -3.06
N PRO A 63 9.03 10.35 -3.54
CA PRO A 63 8.07 10.39 -4.64
C PRO A 63 8.71 10.03 -5.98
N THR A 64 7.89 9.50 -6.89
CA THR A 64 8.22 9.38 -8.32
C THR A 64 6.98 9.72 -9.15
N SER A 65 7.16 9.90 -10.45
CA SER A 65 6.08 10.03 -11.43
C SER A 65 6.31 9.09 -12.61
N LEU A 66 5.26 8.84 -13.38
CA LEU A 66 5.36 8.05 -14.60
C LEU A 66 6.39 8.64 -15.57
N SER A 67 6.39 9.97 -15.72
CA SER A 67 7.32 10.69 -16.58
C SER A 67 8.78 10.61 -16.13
N LEU A 68 9.06 10.51 -14.82
CA LEU A 68 10.42 10.29 -14.32
C LEU A 68 10.89 8.85 -14.55
N LEU A 69 9.98 7.89 -14.51
CA LEU A 69 10.29 6.48 -14.73
C LEU A 69 10.50 6.15 -16.21
N THR A 70 9.69 6.74 -17.09
CA THR A 70 9.69 6.40 -18.53
C THR A 70 10.40 7.42 -19.41
N GLY A 71 10.63 8.64 -18.91
CA GLY A 71 11.15 9.75 -19.70
C GLY A 71 10.14 10.39 -20.66
N LEU A 72 8.88 9.95 -20.63
CA LEU A 72 7.82 10.42 -21.53
C LEU A 72 6.95 11.51 -20.86
N SER A 73 6.15 12.19 -21.68
CA SER A 73 5.07 13.08 -21.23
C SER A 73 3.73 12.48 -21.64
N TYR A 74 2.73 12.63 -20.78
CA TYR A 74 1.45 11.96 -20.91
C TYR A 74 0.29 12.95 -21.04
N SER A 75 -0.70 12.61 -21.87
CA SER A 75 -1.97 13.32 -21.97
C SER A 75 -2.87 12.95 -20.79
N LEU A 76 -3.26 13.92 -19.97
CA LEU A 76 -4.06 13.63 -18.77
C LEU A 76 -5.42 13.00 -19.11
N GLU A 77 -6.01 13.39 -20.23
CA GLU A 77 -7.32 12.88 -20.67
C GLU A 77 -7.22 11.41 -21.09
N ASP A 78 -6.24 11.07 -21.93
CA ASP A 78 -6.01 9.69 -22.37
C ASP A 78 -5.66 8.78 -21.19
N GLU A 79 -4.82 9.27 -20.27
CA GLU A 79 -4.41 8.49 -19.11
C GLU A 79 -5.54 8.32 -18.09
N LEU A 80 -6.41 9.32 -17.93
CA LEU A 80 -7.61 9.18 -17.11
C LEU A 80 -8.54 8.11 -17.67
N GLN A 81 -8.77 8.10 -18.99
CA GLN A 81 -9.61 7.10 -19.62
C GLN A 81 -9.05 5.68 -19.39
N LEU A 82 -7.77 5.47 -19.67
CA LEU A 82 -7.11 4.18 -19.46
C LEU A 82 -7.15 3.73 -17.99
N LEU A 83 -6.94 4.66 -17.06
CA LEU A 83 -7.02 4.36 -15.63
C LEU A 83 -8.43 3.95 -15.22
N LEU A 84 -9.46 4.66 -15.70
CA LEU A 84 -10.86 4.35 -15.41
C LEU A 84 -11.25 2.98 -15.97
N GLU A 85 -10.86 2.67 -17.20
CA GLU A 85 -11.08 1.34 -17.80
C GLU A 85 -10.47 0.23 -16.92
N CYS A 86 -9.24 0.40 -16.43
CA CYS A 86 -8.62 -0.57 -15.52
C CYS A 86 -9.40 -0.71 -14.20
N ILE A 87 -9.87 0.40 -13.63
CA ILE A 87 -10.64 0.40 -12.38
C ILE A 87 -11.99 -0.32 -12.58
N PHE A 88 -12.72 0.00 -13.65
CA PHE A 88 -14.01 -0.62 -13.94
C PHE A 88 -13.88 -2.12 -14.14
N ASN A 89 -12.92 -2.56 -14.96
CA ASN A 89 -12.65 -3.99 -15.18
C ASN A 89 -12.35 -4.70 -13.85
N ARG A 90 -11.60 -4.05 -12.95
CA ARG A 90 -11.30 -4.62 -11.64
C ARG A 90 -12.54 -4.69 -10.75
N CYS A 91 -13.38 -3.66 -10.73
CA CYS A 91 -14.64 -3.66 -9.99
C CYS A 91 -15.57 -4.78 -10.47
N GLU A 92 -15.64 -5.03 -11.77
CA GLU A 92 -16.42 -6.14 -12.33
C GLU A 92 -15.89 -7.50 -11.84
N VAL A 93 -14.58 -7.73 -11.91
CA VAL A 93 -13.95 -8.97 -11.41
C VAL A 93 -14.19 -9.18 -9.90
N LEU A 94 -14.12 -8.10 -9.11
CA LEU A 94 -14.34 -8.15 -7.66
C LEU A 94 -15.82 -8.33 -7.28
N SER A 95 -16.75 -8.11 -8.20
CA SER A 95 -18.18 -8.26 -7.94
C SER A 95 -18.66 -9.71 -7.93
N GLU A 96 -17.83 -10.66 -8.37
CA GLU A 96 -18.18 -12.09 -8.40
C GLU A 96 -18.18 -12.70 -6.99
N PRO A 97 -19.34 -13.11 -6.44
CA PRO A 97 -19.42 -13.60 -5.08
C PRO A 97 -19.18 -15.12 -5.05
N SER A 98 -17.91 -15.54 -5.02
CA SER A 98 -17.56 -16.95 -4.79
C SER A 98 -16.28 -17.11 -3.96
N ALA A 99 -16.23 -18.14 -3.10
CA ALA A 99 -15.05 -18.41 -2.27
C ALA A 99 -13.77 -18.56 -3.11
N LYS A 100 -13.89 -19.22 -4.27
CA LYS A 100 -12.79 -19.37 -5.22
C LYS A 100 -12.36 -18.04 -5.84
N ALA A 101 -13.30 -17.14 -6.15
CA ALA A 101 -12.96 -15.81 -6.63
C ALA A 101 -12.21 -15.01 -5.56
N PHE A 102 -12.66 -15.07 -4.30
CA PHE A 102 -11.95 -14.46 -3.17
C PHE A 102 -10.52 -14.98 -3.01
N GLU A 103 -10.32 -16.30 -3.04
CA GLU A 103 -8.98 -16.91 -2.94
C GLU A 103 -8.05 -16.42 -4.06
N LEU A 104 -8.51 -16.41 -5.31
CA LEU A 104 -7.72 -15.93 -6.45
C LEU A 104 -7.38 -14.44 -6.34
N GLN A 105 -8.34 -13.62 -5.86
CA GLN A 105 -8.13 -12.19 -5.66
C GLN A 105 -7.13 -11.92 -4.53
N GLU A 106 -7.18 -12.69 -3.45
CA GLU A 106 -6.20 -12.60 -2.37
C GLU A 106 -4.80 -13.00 -2.86
N GLU A 107 -4.67 -14.12 -3.57
CA GLU A 107 -3.40 -14.55 -4.16
C GLU A 107 -2.82 -13.48 -5.09
N GLU A 108 -3.65 -12.88 -5.95
CA GLU A 108 -3.25 -11.81 -6.84
C GLU A 108 -2.80 -10.56 -6.06
N TYR A 109 -3.57 -10.15 -5.06
CA TYR A 109 -3.21 -9.01 -4.20
C TYR A 109 -1.86 -9.24 -3.51
N LEU A 110 -1.66 -10.41 -2.91
CA LEU A 110 -0.41 -10.77 -2.23
C LEU A 110 0.78 -10.83 -3.19
N SER A 111 0.58 -11.32 -4.42
CA SER A 111 1.62 -11.32 -5.45
C SER A 111 2.08 -9.92 -5.86
N ARG A 112 1.26 -8.89 -5.60
CA ARG A 112 1.56 -7.47 -5.86
C ARG A 112 1.91 -6.69 -4.61
N LEU A 113 1.89 -7.32 -3.44
CA LEU A 113 2.12 -6.64 -2.17
C LEU A 113 3.62 -6.33 -2.01
N TYR A 114 3.92 -5.06 -1.75
CA TYR A 114 5.28 -4.56 -1.61
C TYR A 114 6.01 -5.25 -0.44
N ARG A 115 7.19 -5.83 -0.73
CA ARG A 115 8.02 -6.62 0.21
C ARG A 115 7.36 -7.91 0.73
N PHE A 116 6.36 -8.43 0.01
CA PHE A 116 5.74 -9.71 0.37
C PHE A 116 6.75 -10.86 0.33
N GLY A 117 6.79 -11.67 1.39
CA GLY A 117 7.69 -12.83 1.48
C GLY A 117 9.17 -12.50 1.73
N GLU A 118 9.53 -11.22 1.85
CA GLU A 118 10.91 -10.77 2.05
C GLU A 118 11.16 -10.28 3.49
N TRP A 119 12.39 -10.46 3.98
CA TRP A 119 12.82 -9.94 5.28
C TRP A 119 13.26 -8.47 5.15
N HIS A 120 12.63 -7.60 5.93
CA HIS A 120 12.90 -6.16 5.96
C HIS A 120 12.76 -5.60 7.38
N ARG A 121 13.25 -4.38 7.59
CA ARG A 121 13.10 -3.69 8.88
C ARG A 121 11.84 -2.83 8.93
N TYR A 122 11.14 -2.91 10.04
CA TYR A 122 9.91 -2.18 10.33
C TYR A 122 9.94 -1.61 11.74
N ILE A 123 9.01 -0.71 12.03
CA ILE A 123 8.83 -0.12 13.36
C ILE A 123 7.38 -0.35 13.77
N ASP A 124 7.21 -0.94 14.96
CA ASP A 124 5.91 -1.12 15.59
C ASP A 124 5.54 0.16 16.34
N CYS A 125 4.59 0.92 15.78
CA CYS A 125 4.19 2.21 16.32
C CYS A 125 3.29 2.10 17.56
N ARG A 126 2.81 0.90 17.91
CA ARG A 126 1.98 0.67 19.12
C ARG A 126 2.80 0.67 20.40
N LEU A 127 4.11 0.45 20.28
CA LEU A 127 5.04 0.38 21.41
C LEU A 127 5.60 1.76 21.78
N SER A 128 5.05 2.84 21.21
CA SER A 128 5.45 4.20 21.52
C SER A 128 5.06 4.55 22.96
N SER A 129 6.08 4.75 23.81
CA SER A 129 5.92 4.98 25.24
C SER A 129 5.85 6.45 25.65
N ASP A 130 5.74 7.41 24.71
CA ASP A 130 5.90 8.82 25.05
C ASP A 130 4.66 9.68 24.77
N THR A 131 3.76 9.72 25.76
CA THR A 131 2.88 10.87 25.98
C THR A 131 3.72 12.02 26.55
N LEU A 132 4.29 12.86 25.68
CA LEU A 132 4.56 14.31 25.84
C LEU A 132 5.78 14.72 24.99
N THR A 133 5.56 15.13 23.74
CA THR A 133 6.06 16.38 23.12
C THR A 133 5.98 16.30 21.58
N PRO A 134 5.25 17.22 20.92
CA PRO A 134 5.12 17.20 19.46
C PRO A 134 6.23 18.04 18.80
N THR A 135 7.50 17.68 18.95
CA THR A 135 8.58 18.45 18.32
C THR A 135 9.88 17.66 18.15
N THR A 136 9.84 16.60 17.36
CA THR A 136 10.88 16.11 16.43
C THR A 136 10.40 14.76 15.90
N VAL A 137 10.90 14.33 14.74
CA VAL A 137 10.60 13.01 14.15
C VAL A 137 11.27 11.94 15.02
N ALA A 138 10.73 11.72 16.21
CA ALA A 138 11.17 10.67 17.09
C ALA A 138 10.65 9.34 16.53
N ILE A 139 11.59 8.42 16.34
CA ILE A 139 11.33 7.07 15.88
C ILE A 139 10.84 6.33 17.13
N ASP A 140 9.54 6.42 17.43
CA ASP A 140 8.99 5.98 18.72
C ASP A 140 8.83 4.46 18.86
N GLY A 141 9.70 3.67 18.22
CA GLY A 141 9.76 2.22 18.38
C GLY A 141 11.07 1.65 17.84
N GLU A 142 11.65 0.69 18.56
CA GLU A 142 12.85 0.00 18.12
C GLU A 142 12.58 -0.76 16.81
N PRO A 143 13.46 -0.62 15.79
CA PRO A 143 13.32 -1.37 14.56
C PRO A 143 13.39 -2.88 14.81
N PHE A 144 12.49 -3.63 14.20
CA PHE A 144 12.55 -5.09 14.18
C PHE A 144 12.66 -5.61 12.75
N GLU A 145 13.25 -6.78 12.59
CA GLU A 145 13.27 -7.51 11.31
C GLU A 145 12.02 -8.39 11.20
N GLY A 146 11.30 -8.25 10.09
CA GLY A 146 10.05 -8.95 9.86
C GLY A 146 9.86 -9.32 8.40
N ARG A 147 8.96 -10.26 8.15
CA ARG A 147 8.54 -10.67 6.81
C ARG A 147 7.03 -10.57 6.70
N ILE A 148 6.54 -9.87 5.69
CA ILE A 148 5.10 -9.84 5.40
C ILE A 148 4.70 -11.20 4.87
N THR A 149 3.76 -11.86 5.55
CA THR A 149 3.30 -13.21 5.20
C THR A 149 1.86 -13.25 4.70
N GLY A 150 1.12 -12.14 4.76
CA GLY A 150 -0.22 -12.05 4.21
C GLY A 150 -1.09 -11.02 4.89
N LEU A 151 -2.40 -11.23 4.82
CA LEU A 151 -3.40 -10.46 5.54
C LEU A 151 -4.14 -11.34 6.55
N ALA A 152 -4.58 -10.74 7.65
CA ALA A 152 -5.52 -11.36 8.59
C ALA A 152 -6.96 -10.89 8.30
N PRO A 153 -7.99 -11.52 8.91
CA PRO A 153 -9.37 -11.06 8.78
C PRO A 153 -9.51 -9.56 9.09
N GLY A 154 -10.32 -8.87 8.30
CA GLY A 154 -10.45 -7.40 8.40
C GLY A 154 -9.33 -6.62 7.69
N GLY A 155 -8.44 -7.30 6.95
CA GLY A 155 -7.41 -6.65 6.14
C GLY A 155 -6.18 -6.17 6.91
N LEU A 156 -5.96 -6.68 8.12
CA LEU A 156 -4.77 -6.38 8.91
C LEU A 156 -3.53 -6.97 8.24
N LEU A 157 -2.41 -6.25 8.24
CA LEU A 157 -1.17 -6.74 7.66
C LEU A 157 -0.50 -7.73 8.61
N ARG A 158 -0.24 -8.96 8.15
CA ARG A 158 0.41 -10.00 8.95
C ARG A 158 1.90 -10.06 8.69
N ILE A 159 2.69 -9.95 9.75
CA ILE A 159 4.15 -9.98 9.71
C ILE A 159 4.69 -11.04 10.66
N GLU A 160 5.55 -11.91 10.15
CA GLU A 160 6.38 -12.80 10.96
C GLU A 160 7.63 -12.04 11.43
N ARG A 161 7.84 -11.92 12.74
CA ARG A 161 9.07 -11.34 13.31
C ARG A 161 10.20 -12.35 13.27
N LEU A 162 11.42 -11.88 13.01
CA LEU A 162 12.61 -12.71 13.12
C LEU A 162 12.79 -13.12 14.59
N ALA A 163 12.86 -14.42 14.85
CA ALA A 163 13.12 -14.92 16.19
C ALA A 163 14.62 -14.90 16.51
N GLU A 164 14.97 -14.68 17.77
CA GLU A 164 16.32 -14.92 18.27
C GLU A 164 16.52 -16.43 18.51
N GLY A 165 17.53 -17.02 17.83
CA GLY A 165 17.85 -18.46 17.92
C GLY A 165 16.99 -19.38 17.04
N ASN A 166 17.03 -20.69 17.29
CA ASN A 166 16.32 -21.73 16.50
C ASN A 166 14.78 -21.78 16.71
N ARG A 167 14.15 -20.66 17.07
CA ARG A 167 12.68 -20.60 17.28
C ARG A 167 12.00 -20.11 16.01
N LYS A 168 10.73 -20.51 15.82
CA LYS A 168 9.89 -19.96 14.76
C LYS A 168 9.49 -18.52 15.13
N GLY A 169 9.46 -17.63 14.14
CA GLY A 169 9.04 -16.25 14.32
C GLY A 169 7.60 -16.13 14.84
N GLU A 170 7.34 -15.11 15.65
CA GLU A 170 5.98 -14.77 16.07
C GLU A 170 5.26 -14.01 14.94
N ALA A 171 4.05 -14.43 14.59
CA ALA A 171 3.21 -13.72 13.63
C ALA A 171 2.37 -12.66 14.37
N ILE A 172 2.43 -11.43 13.87
CA ILE A 172 1.77 -10.27 14.46
C ILE A 172 0.98 -9.55 13.38
N ASP A 173 -0.25 -9.18 13.71
CA ASP A 173 -1.16 -8.45 12.84
C ASP A 173 -1.11 -6.95 13.17
N PHE A 174 -1.14 -6.10 12.14
CA PHE A 174 -1.06 -4.64 12.25
C PHE A 174 -2.23 -3.97 11.54
N ALA A 175 -2.91 -3.06 12.24
CA ALA A 175 -3.89 -2.15 11.68
C ALA A 175 -3.23 -0.90 11.06
N PHE A 176 -4.03 -0.10 10.36
CA PHE A 176 -3.53 1.11 9.69
C PHE A 176 -2.86 2.04 10.70
N LYS A 177 -1.68 2.58 10.32
CA LYS A 177 -0.79 3.43 11.14
C LYS A 177 -0.07 2.73 12.30
N GLU A 178 -0.30 1.45 12.55
CA GLU A 178 0.42 0.70 13.59
C GLU A 178 1.81 0.24 13.15
N LEU A 179 2.09 0.26 11.84
CA LEU A 179 3.36 -0.18 11.26
C LEU A 179 3.98 0.91 10.39
N ARG A 180 5.27 1.18 10.59
CA ARG A 180 6.08 2.01 9.70
C ARG A 180 7.15 1.18 8.99
N TYR A 181 7.31 1.44 7.69
CA TYR A 181 8.33 0.83 6.85
C TYR A 181 9.63 1.63 6.98
N ILE A 182 10.78 0.95 7.13
CA ILE A 182 12.09 1.58 6.96
C ILE A 182 12.50 1.37 5.50
N ILE A 183 12.58 2.46 4.74
CA ILE A 183 12.89 2.49 3.30
C ILE A 183 14.24 3.15 3.10
#